data_AF-J9FPM9-F1
#
_entry.id   AF-J9FPM9-F1
#
_cell.length_a   1.000
_cell.length_b   1.000
_cell.length_c   1.000
_cell.angle_alpha   90.00
_cell.angle_beta   90.00
_cell.angle_gamma   90.00
#
_symmetry.space_group_name_H-M   'P 1'
#
loop_
_entity.id
_entity.type
_entity.pdbx_description
1 polymer ?
#
loop_
_entity_poly.entity_id
_entity_poly.type
_entity_poly.pdbx_seq_one_letter_code
_entity_poly.pdbx_strand_id
1 'polypeptide(L)' 'MREMRTAKTVLTVIQERGKQKKPIERVYKLLFNRELYLNAYAKLYPNNGAMTKGVTNETVDGMSIQKIDRMIEIL' A
#
# COMPACT_ATOMS: atom_id res chain seq x y z
N MET A 1 12.32 -18.13 7.84
CA MET A 1 11.37 -17.00 7.84
C MET A 1 10.25 -17.31 6.87
N ARG A 2 9.01 -16.89 7.13
CA ARG A 2 7.94 -17.00 6.12
C ARG A 2 8.10 -15.82 5.16
N GLU A 3 8.27 -16.11 3.87
CA GLU A 3 8.39 -15.11 2.82
C GLU A 3 7.16 -14.18 2.79
N MET A 4 7.36 -12.92 2.39
CA MET A 4 6.28 -11.97 2.24
C MET A 4 5.36 -12.44 1.12
N ARG A 5 4.05 -12.51 1.40
CA ARG A 5 3.07 -12.88 0.36
C ARG A 5 2.91 -11.73 -0.62
N THR A 6 2.64 -12.05 -1.89
CA THR A 6 2.33 -11.04 -2.90
C THR A 6 1.14 -10.18 -2.50
N ALA A 7 1.09 -8.95 -2.98
CA ALA A 7 -0.02 -8.03 -2.76
C ALA A 7 -1.36 -8.63 -3.23
N LYS A 8 -1.36 -9.36 -4.36
CA LYS A 8 -2.55 -10.05 -4.88
C LYS A 8 -3.11 -11.03 -3.85
N THR A 9 -2.28 -11.92 -3.31
CA THR A 9 -2.71 -12.91 -2.31
C THR A 9 -3.23 -12.24 -1.04
N VAL A 10 -2.54 -11.20 -0.56
CA VAL A 10 -2.97 -10.42 0.61
C VAL A 10 -4.35 -9.81 0.39
N LEU A 11 -4.54 -9.11 -0.72
CA LEU A 11 -5.80 -8.42 -1.04
C LEU A 11 -6.96 -9.41 -1.19
N THR A 12 -6.73 -10.58 -1.82
CA THR A 12 -7.74 -11.65 -1.87
C THR A 12 -8.14 -12.13 -0.48
N VAL A 13 -7.18 -12.36 0.42
CA VAL A 13 -7.49 -12.79 1.80
C VAL A 13 -8.30 -11.73 2.55
N ILE A 14 -7.94 -10.45 2.39
CA ILE A 14 -8.69 -9.32 2.98
C ILE A 14 -10.13 -9.30 2.46
N GLN A 15 -10.31 -9.45 1.14
CA GLN A 15 -11.62 -9.46 0.50
C GLN A 15 -12.50 -10.61 1.01
N GLU A 16 -11.96 -11.83 1.08
CA GLU A 16 -12.70 -12.99 1.56
C GLU A 16 -13.05 -12.90 3.06
N ARG A 17 -12.13 -12.38 3.88
CA ARG A 17 -12.41 -12.11 5.30
C ARG A 17 -13.52 -11.08 5.46
N GLY A 18 -13.50 -10.01 4.65
CA GLY A 18 -14.54 -8.98 4.62
C GLY A 18 -15.92 -9.54 4.29
N LYS A 19 -16.04 -10.38 3.25
CA LYS A 19 -17.29 -11.08 2.89
C LYS A 19 -17.85 -11.90 4.05
N GLN A 20 -16.96 -12.55 4.81
CA GLN A 20 -17.33 -13.39 5.96
C GLN A 20 -17.52 -12.60 7.27
N LYS A 21 -17.38 -11.27 7.26
CA LYS A 21 -17.37 -10.41 8.46
C LYS A 21 -16.39 -10.89 9.54
N LYS A 22 -15.27 -11.49 9.11
CA LYS A 22 -14.22 -11.97 10.01
C LYS A 22 -13.17 -10.89 10.23
N PRO A 23 -12.59 -10.79 11.43
CA PRO A 23 -11.52 -9.86 11.69
C PRO A 23 -10.29 -10.19 10.82
N ILE A 24 -9.57 -9.14 10.48
CA ILE A 24 -8.25 -9.20 9.85
C ILE A 24 -7.24 -8.90 10.93
N GLU A 25 -6.30 -9.81 11.12
CA GLU A 25 -5.26 -9.69 12.14
C GLU A 25 -3.92 -9.37 11.48
N ARG A 26 -3.00 -8.80 12.27
CA ARG A 26 -1.61 -8.54 11.85
C ARG A 26 -1.50 -7.65 10.61
N VAL A 27 -2.43 -6.71 10.46
CA VAL A 27 -2.47 -5.72 9.36
C VAL A 27 -1.17 -4.92 9.29
N TYR A 28 -0.51 -4.67 10.43
CA TYR A 28 0.80 -4.01 10.48
C TYR A 28 1.85 -4.67 9.58
N LYS A 29 1.77 -5.99 9.35
CA LYS A 29 2.71 -6.70 8.47
C LYS A 29 2.63 -6.27 7.01
N LEU A 30 1.48 -5.72 6.61
CA LEU A 30 1.24 -5.26 5.26
C LEU A 30 2.03 -3.98 4.96
N LEU A 31 2.40 -3.21 5.99
CA LEU A 31 3.25 -2.02 5.84
C LEU A 31 4.64 -2.36 5.29
N PHE A 32 5.10 -3.60 5.44
CA PHE A 32 6.39 -4.05 4.91
C PHE A 32 6.29 -4.63 3.49
N ASN A 33 5.09 -4.65 2.89
CA ASN A 33 4.89 -5.18 1.55
C ASN A 33 4.92 -4.07 0.50
N ARG A 34 6.09 -3.90 -0.13
CA ARG A 34 6.33 -2.91 -1.18
C ARG A 34 5.33 -2.98 -2.34
N GLU A 35 4.86 -4.16 -2.74
CA GLU A 35 3.91 -4.29 -3.85
C GLU A 35 2.58 -3.58 -3.57
N LEU A 36 2.17 -3.47 -2.30
CA LEU A 36 0.95 -2.74 -1.96
C LEU A 36 1.07 -1.24 -2.24
N TYR A 37 2.24 -0.65 -1.99
CA TYR A 37 2.51 0.76 -2.30
C TYR A 37 2.55 0.99 -3.82
N LEU A 38 3.20 0.09 -4.56
CA LEU A 38 3.26 0.19 -6.03
C LEU A 38 1.88 0.05 -6.68
N ASN A 39 1.06 -0.89 -6.21
CA ASN A 39 -0.31 -1.06 -6.69
C ASN A 39 -1.17 0.17 -6.36
N ALA A 40 -1.00 0.75 -5.17
CA ALA A 40 -1.70 1.98 -4.80
C ALA A 40 -1.27 3.14 -5.71
N TYR A 41 0.03 3.32 -5.96
CA TYR A 41 0.55 4.34 -6.86
C TYR A 41 0.00 4.18 -8.29
N ALA A 42 0.04 2.99 -8.85
CA ALA A 42 -0.49 2.71 -10.20
C ALA A 42 -1.99 3.05 -10.34
N LYS A 43 -2.76 2.92 -9.25
CA LYS A 43 -4.18 3.28 -9.22
C LYS A 43 -4.42 4.78 -9.01
N LEU A 44 -3.56 5.44 -8.23
CA LEU A 44 -3.75 6.85 -7.84
C LEU A 44 -3.17 7.84 -8.85
N TYR A 45 -2.04 7.48 -9.47
CA TYR A 45 -1.31 8.32 -10.41
C TYR A 45 -2.15 8.84 -11.60
N PRO A 46 -3.04 8.05 -12.23
CA PRO A 46 -3.82 8.51 -13.38
C PRO A 46 -4.96 9.48 -13.02
N ASN A 47 -5.25 9.68 -11.73
CA ASN A 47 -6.39 10.50 -11.32
C ASN A 47 -6.08 11.99 -11.52
N ASN A 48 -7.08 12.78 -11.90
CA ASN A 48 -6.95 14.24 -12.09
C ASN A 48 -6.40 14.97 -10.85
N GLY A 49 -6.58 14.40 -9.65
CA GLY A 49 -6.06 14.93 -8.39
C GLY A 49 -4.64 14.50 -8.02
N ALA A 50 -3.91 13.75 -8.86
CA ALA A 50 -2.58 13.24 -8.52
C ALA A 50 -1.54 14.35 -8.28
N MET A 51 -1.72 15.50 -8.95
CA MET A 51 -0.89 16.70 -8.75
C MET A 51 -1.42 17.64 -7.67
N THR A 52 -2.55 17.31 -7.03
CA THR A 52 -3.11 18.11 -5.95
C THR A 52 -2.35 17.85 -4.66
N LYS A 53 -1.90 18.92 -4.01
CA LYS A 53 -1.23 18.83 -2.71
C LYS A 53 -2.19 18.31 -1.64
N GLY A 54 -1.69 17.42 -0.78
CA GLY A 54 -2.41 16.95 0.39
C GLY A 54 -2.34 17.93 1.56
N VAL A 55 -2.38 17.39 2.78
CA VAL A 55 -2.13 18.14 4.03
C VAL A 55 -0.70 18.69 4.10
N THR A 56 0.23 18.03 3.40
CA THR A 56 1.61 18.48 3.19
C THR A 56 1.76 19.08 1.79
N ASN A 57 2.95 19.62 1.49
CA ASN A 57 3.28 20.09 0.14
C ASN A 57 3.47 18.95 -0.90
N GLU A 58 3.26 17.70 -0.50
CA GLU A 58 3.49 16.54 -1.35
C GLU A 58 2.29 16.22 -2.24
N THR A 59 2.58 15.71 -3.43
CA THR A 59 1.62 15.23 -4.42
C THR A 59 1.84 13.73 -4.64
N VAL A 60 0.87 13.05 -5.27
CA VAL A 60 1.05 11.64 -5.65
C VAL A 60 2.20 11.50 -6.65
N ASP A 61 2.36 12.47 -7.56
CA ASP A 61 3.48 12.52 -8.53
C ASP A 61 4.87 12.60 -7.87
N GLY A 62 4.96 13.12 -6.64
CA GLY A 62 6.20 13.12 -5.84
C GLY A 62 6.57 11.77 -5.21
N MET A 63 5.79 10.70 -5.46
CA MET A 63 6.09 9.37 -4.95
C MET A 63 7.22 8.71 -5.74
N SER A 64 8.10 8.00 -5.05
CA SER A 64 9.19 7.24 -5.67
C SER A 64 9.43 5.92 -4.95
N ILE A 65 10.10 5.00 -5.64
CA ILE A 65 10.56 3.74 -5.06
C ILE A 65 11.42 4.00 -3.81
N GLN A 66 12.36 4.96 -3.90
CA GLN A 66 13.27 5.29 -2.81
C GLN A 66 12.52 5.82 -1.59
N LYS A 67 11.44 6.57 -1.80
CA LYS A 67 10.58 7.03 -0.72
C LYS A 67 9.81 5.88 -0.08
N ILE A 68 9.27 4.96 -0.87
CA ILE A 68 8.61 3.74 -0.37
C ILE A 68 9.58 2.91 0.47
N ASP A 69 10.78 2.64 -0.05
CA ASP A 69 11.79 1.85 0.66
C ASP A 69 12.19 2.53 1.98
N ARG A 70 12.40 3.85 1.98
CA ARG A 70 12.68 4.64 3.19
C ARG A 70 11.53 4.58 4.21
N MET A 71 10.28 4.68 3.76
CA MET A 71 9.12 4.56 4.66
C MET A 71 9.04 3.18 5.31
N ILE A 72 9.41 2.12 4.59
CA ILE A 72 9.46 0.76 5.12
C ILE A 72 10.62 0.59 6.12
N GLU A 73 11.77 1.21 5.84
CA GLU A 73 12.96 1.13 6.69
C GLU A 73 12.78 1.78 8.07
N ILE A 74 11.96 2.83 8.18
CA ILE A 74 11.73 3.55 9.43
C ILE A 74 10.61 2.95 10.31
N LEU A 75 10.00 1.82 9.90
CA LEU A 75 8.93 1.10 10.62
C LEU A 75 9.46 -0.09 11.42
#